data_AF-A0AA42Y4F6-F1
#
_entry.id   AF-A0AA42Y4F6-F1
#
_cell.length_a   1.000
_cell.length_b   1.000
_cell.length_c   1.000
_cell.angle_alpha   90.00
_cell.angle_beta   90.00
_cell.angle_gamma   90.00
#
_symmetry.space_group_name_H-M   'P 1'
#
loop_
_entity.id
_entity.type
_entity.pdbx_description
1 polymer ?
#
loop_
_entity_poly.entity_id
_entity_poly.type
_entity_poly.pdbx_seq_one_letter_code
_entity_poly.pdbx_strand_id
1 'polypeptide(L)'
;MTLGQFAVAVGAPARWVQNAFQALGLPARYTEDLARRLSFARTVKTACGMPLRQAFPLAEEALARWPRHRTWELAGPDGVVRMTLDLERFLSDCSVRLSLARCRYAEKRRGRPPKTRRRGIAWAKWYGVDISLLEASLRLTPEQRLRRLDEAAEFFRKARMIR
;
A
#
# COMPACT_ATOMS: atom_id res chain seq x y z
N MET A 1 9.84 1.72 -3.91
CA MET A 1 8.95 2.62 -3.13
C MET A 1 9.69 3.92 -2.82
N THR A 2 8.99 5.03 -2.59
CA THR A 2 9.63 6.24 -2.06
C THR A 2 9.86 6.11 -0.54
N LEU A 3 10.70 6.98 0.05
CA LEU A 3 10.91 6.98 1.51
C LEU A 3 9.59 7.23 2.27
N GLY A 4 8.73 8.11 1.76
CA GLY A 4 7.42 8.39 2.37
C GLY A 4 6.50 7.18 2.36
N GLN A 5 6.39 6.49 1.22
CA GLN A 5 5.62 5.25 1.11
C GLN A 5 6.18 4.15 2.02
N PHE A 6 7.50 4.02 2.07
CA PHE A 6 8.17 3.03 2.91
C PHE A 6 7.94 3.32 4.40
N ALA A 7 8.02 4.58 4.83
CA ALA A 7 7.73 5.01 6.19
C ALA A 7 6.31 4.64 6.63
N VAL A 8 5.32 4.84 5.75
CA VAL A 8 3.92 4.44 6.01
C VAL A 8 3.80 2.91 6.11
N ALA A 9 4.44 2.17 5.21
CA ALA A 9 4.42 0.70 5.23
C ALA A 9 5.02 0.15 6.54
N VAL A 10 6.12 0.74 7.02
CA VAL A 10 6.74 0.43 8.32
C VAL A 10 5.88 0.92 9.51
N GLY A 11 4.97 1.87 9.27
CA GLY A 11 4.17 2.52 10.32
C GLY A 11 4.99 3.45 11.21
N ALA A 12 6.09 4.03 10.69
CA ALA A 12 7.01 4.88 11.43
C ALA A 12 7.31 6.19 10.68
N PRO A 13 7.75 7.27 11.36
CA PRO A 13 8.17 8.50 10.69
C PRO A 13 9.37 8.30 9.75
N ALA A 14 9.45 9.07 8.67
CA ALA A 14 10.55 8.97 7.69
C ALA A 14 11.94 9.17 8.33
N ARG A 15 12.06 10.09 9.29
CA ARG A 15 13.32 10.31 10.04
C ARG A 15 13.74 9.07 10.84
N TRP A 16 12.77 8.36 11.43
CA TRP A 16 13.04 7.11 12.14
C TRP A 16 13.56 6.05 11.19
N VAL A 17 12.96 5.93 10.00
CA VAL A 17 13.43 5.00 8.95
C VAL A 17 14.87 5.31 8.53
N GLN A 18 15.19 6.58 8.28
CA GLN A 18 16.55 6.98 7.90
C GLN A 18 17.57 6.61 8.99
N ASN A 19 17.25 6.89 10.25
CA ASN A 19 18.11 6.51 11.38
C ASN A 19 18.25 4.99 11.51
N ALA A 20 17.16 4.24 11.27
CA ALA A 20 17.19 2.79 11.29
C ALA A 20 18.08 2.22 10.18
N PHE A 21 18.01 2.78 8.96
CA PHE A 21 18.87 2.38 7.83
C PHE A 21 20.34 2.63 8.14
N GLN A 22 20.67 3.81 8.69
CA GLN A 22 22.04 4.12 9.12
C GLN A 22 22.51 3.17 10.23
N ALA A 23 21.68 2.95 11.26
CA ALA A 23 22.02 2.09 12.38
C ALA A 23 22.24 0.63 11.98
N LEU A 24 21.51 0.15 10.98
CA LEU A 24 21.57 -1.22 10.45
C LEU A 24 22.52 -1.38 9.25
N GLY A 25 23.11 -0.30 8.73
CA GLY A 25 23.98 -0.34 7.55
C GLY A 25 23.25 -0.80 6.27
N LEU A 26 21.96 -0.52 6.15
CA LEU A 26 21.15 -1.00 5.03
C LEU A 26 21.34 -0.13 3.78
N PRO A 27 21.34 -0.73 2.57
CA PRO A 27 21.35 0.04 1.33
C PRO A 27 20.04 0.84 1.21
N ALA A 28 20.08 2.00 0.56
CA ALA A 28 18.92 2.88 0.34
C ALA A 28 17.93 2.33 -0.72
N ARG A 29 17.54 1.05 -0.58
CA ARG A 29 16.59 0.34 -1.44
C ARG A 29 15.31 0.08 -0.65
N TYR A 30 14.24 0.77 -1.00
CA TYR A 30 12.95 0.67 -0.33
C TYR A 30 12.04 -0.37 -1.02
N THR A 31 12.11 -1.61 -0.52
CA THR A 31 11.29 -2.74 -0.97
C THR A 31 10.20 -3.09 0.05
N GLU A 32 9.15 -3.78 -0.38
CA GLU A 32 8.04 -4.18 0.50
C GLU A 32 8.49 -5.22 1.54
N ASP A 33 9.36 -6.15 1.15
CA ASP A 33 9.91 -7.16 2.07
C ASP A 33 10.77 -6.52 3.15
N LEU A 34 11.58 -5.52 2.79
CA LEU A 34 12.37 -4.77 3.76
C LEU A 34 11.46 -3.94 4.68
N ALA A 35 10.35 -3.41 4.17
CA ALA A 35 9.37 -2.71 4.98
C ALA A 35 8.69 -3.65 6.00
N ARG A 36 8.31 -4.86 5.57
CA ARG A 36 7.76 -5.91 6.47
C ARG A 36 8.75 -6.28 7.56
N ARG A 37 10.00 -6.57 7.17
CA ARG A 37 11.08 -6.94 8.10
C ARG A 37 11.36 -5.83 9.11
N LEU A 38 11.46 -4.58 8.66
CA LEU A 38 11.73 -3.44 9.54
C LEU A 38 10.53 -3.10 10.44
N SER A 39 9.30 -3.24 9.92
CA SER A 39 8.06 -3.13 10.71
C SER A 39 8.06 -4.16 11.85
N PHE A 40 8.41 -5.41 11.56
CA PHE A 40 8.49 -6.47 12.56
C PHE A 40 9.54 -6.16 13.63
N ALA A 41 10.76 -5.82 13.20
CA ALA A 41 11.86 -5.47 14.11
C ALA A 41 11.50 -4.29 15.01
N ARG A 42 10.74 -3.31 14.50
CA ARG A 42 10.22 -2.19 15.29
C ARG A 42 9.19 -2.65 16.31
N THR A 43 8.26 -3.53 15.94
CA THR A 43 7.28 -4.09 16.88
C THR A 43 7.99 -4.80 18.04
N VAL A 44 8.96 -5.66 17.74
CA VAL A 44 9.78 -6.36 18.75
C VAL A 44 10.53 -5.36 19.65
N LYS A 45 11.19 -4.36 19.06
CA LYS A 45 11.88 -3.29 19.81
C LYS A 45 10.92 -2.54 20.74
N THR A 46 9.70 -2.27 20.30
CA THR A 46 8.72 -1.49 21.07
C THR A 46 8.10 -2.32 22.19
N ALA A 47 7.85 -3.61 21.94
CA ALA A 47 7.24 -4.51 22.91
C ALA A 47 8.22 -4.99 23.99
N CYS A 48 9.47 -5.28 23.61
CA CYS A 48 10.46 -5.89 24.50
C CYS A 48 11.66 -5.00 24.82
N GLY A 49 11.73 -3.78 24.28
CA GLY A 49 12.89 -2.90 24.43
C GLY A 49 14.15 -3.35 23.66
N MET A 50 14.08 -4.46 22.93
CA MET A 50 15.22 -5.07 22.24
C MET A 50 15.91 -4.08 21.27
N PRO A 51 17.25 -3.99 21.25
CA PRO A 51 17.98 -3.20 20.27
C PRO A 51 17.63 -3.59 18.84
N LEU A 52 17.49 -2.60 17.95
CA LEU A 52 17.05 -2.84 16.57
C LEU A 52 18.02 -3.77 15.81
N ARG A 53 19.32 -3.68 16.10
CA ARG A 53 20.36 -4.55 15.52
C ARG A 53 20.16 -6.03 15.85
N GLN A 54 19.54 -6.34 16.99
CA GLN A 54 19.23 -7.72 17.40
C GLN A 54 17.84 -8.13 16.88
N ALA A 55 16.86 -7.23 16.91
CA ALA A 55 15.50 -7.51 16.45
C ALA A 55 15.40 -7.70 14.92
N PHE A 56 16.27 -7.05 14.15
CA PHE A 56 16.20 -7.07 12.68
C PHE A 56 16.59 -8.41 12.02
N PRO A 57 17.63 -9.13 12.49
CA PRO A 57 17.86 -10.53 12.11
C PRO A 57 16.67 -11.44 12.45
N LEU A 58 16.14 -11.35 13.67
CA LEU A 58 15.01 -12.18 14.13
C LEU A 58 13.75 -12.02 13.27
N ALA A 59 13.54 -10.82 12.72
CA ALA A 59 12.43 -10.55 11.81
C ALA A 59 12.47 -11.43 10.55
N GLU A 60 13.66 -11.71 10.00
CA GLU A 60 13.79 -12.57 8.82
C GLU A 60 13.45 -14.01 9.16
N GLU A 61 13.96 -14.52 10.27
CA GLU A 61 13.65 -15.87 10.77
C GLU A 61 12.15 -16.03 11.08
N ALA A 62 11.54 -15.04 11.71
CA ALA A 62 10.12 -15.06 12.06
C ALA A 62 9.24 -15.08 10.81
N LEU A 63 9.53 -14.21 9.84
CA LEU A 63 8.75 -14.09 8.61
C LEU A 63 8.92 -15.31 7.70
N ALA A 64 10.08 -15.96 7.71
CA ALA A 64 10.32 -17.19 6.94
C ALA A 64 9.51 -18.40 7.46
N ARG A 65 9.04 -18.38 8.72
CA ARG A 65 8.20 -19.44 9.29
C ARG A 65 6.74 -19.36 8.83
N TRP A 66 6.28 -18.22 8.34
CA TRP A 66 4.97 -18.07 7.72
C TRP A 66 4.96 -18.74 6.34
N PRO A 67 3.89 -19.44 5.92
CA PRO A 67 2.59 -19.64 6.60
C PRO A 67 2.52 -20.88 7.50
N ARG A 68 3.61 -21.62 7.66
CA ARG A 68 3.61 -22.88 8.43
C ARG A 68 3.32 -22.65 9.92
N HIS A 69 3.76 -21.53 10.47
CA HIS A 69 3.49 -21.11 11.83
C HIS A 69 2.71 -19.80 11.83
N ARG A 70 1.61 -19.75 12.58
CA ARG A 70 0.79 -18.54 12.74
C ARG A 70 1.28 -17.62 13.85
N THR A 71 2.05 -18.15 14.79
CA THR A 71 2.63 -17.40 15.89
C THR A 71 4.15 -17.53 15.86
N TRP A 72 4.82 -16.48 16.31
CA TRP A 72 6.25 -16.48 16.58
C TRP A 72 6.48 -16.15 18.05
N GLU A 73 7.29 -16.98 18.72
CA GLU A 73 7.57 -16.84 20.15
C GLU A 73 9.01 -16.45 20.38
N LEU A 74 9.21 -15.51 21.29
CA LEU A 74 10.52 -15.12 21.81
C LEU A 74 10.50 -15.25 23.32
N ALA A 75 11.36 -16.12 23.85
CA ALA A 75 11.64 -16.17 25.27
C ALA A 75 12.69 -15.12 25.62
N GLY A 76 12.48 -14.40 26.72
CA GLY A 76 13.50 -13.58 27.35
C GLY A 76 14.67 -14.45 27.87
N PRO A 77 15.84 -13.86 28.11
CA PRO A 77 17.06 -14.58 28.51
C PRO A 77 16.86 -15.43 29.77
N ASP A 78 16.04 -14.98 30.71
CA ASP A 78 15.78 -15.69 31.98
C ASP A 78 14.57 -16.63 31.90
N GLY A 79 13.91 -16.74 30.74
CA GLY A 79 12.70 -17.55 30.54
C GLY A 79 11.44 -17.04 31.25
N VAL A 80 11.56 -16.00 32.09
CA VAL A 80 10.46 -15.42 32.88
C VAL A 80 9.43 -14.69 32.02
N VAL A 81 9.86 -14.10 30.90
CA VAL A 81 8.98 -13.34 29.99
C VAL A 81 8.95 -14.02 28.64
N ARG A 82 7.75 -14.30 28.13
CA ARG A 82 7.53 -14.80 26.77
C ARG A 82 6.72 -13.78 25.98
N MET A 83 7.24 -13.39 24.82
CA MET A 83 6.48 -12.63 23.84
C MET A 83 5.98 -13.57 22.75
N THR A 84 4.68 -13.52 22.47
CA THR A 84 4.06 -14.21 21.34
C THR A 84 3.52 -13.18 20.37
N LEU A 85 3.97 -13.25 19.12
CA LEU A 85 3.52 -12.41 18.02
C LEU A 85 2.65 -13.25 17.08
N ASP A 86 1.42 -12.80 16.88
CA ASP A 86 0.53 -13.33 15.85
C ASP A 86 0.99 -12.82 14.48
N LEU A 87 1.58 -13.73 13.67
CA LEU A 87 2.10 -13.42 12.34
C LEU A 87 0.98 -13.15 11.34
N GLU A 88 -0.17 -13.81 11.48
CA GLU A 88 -1.33 -13.60 10.60
C GLU A 88 -1.85 -12.16 10.77
N ARG A 89 -2.09 -11.76 12.03
CA ARG A 89 -2.52 -10.41 12.35
C ARG A 89 -1.48 -9.36 11.96
N PHE A 90 -0.20 -9.63 12.22
CA PHE A 90 0.90 -8.73 11.85
C PHE A 90 0.97 -8.51 10.32
N LEU A 91 0.86 -9.58 9.53
CA LEU A 91 0.93 -9.51 8.07
C LEU A 91 -0.31 -8.85 7.46
N SER A 92 -1.49 -9.06 8.05
CA SER A 92 -2.70 -8.32 7.68
C SER A 92 -2.53 -6.82 7.92
N ASP A 93 -2.02 -6.41 9.09
CA ASP A 93 -1.73 -5.00 9.39
C ASP A 93 -0.69 -4.41 8.41
N CYS A 94 0.36 -5.16 8.06
CA CYS A 94 1.33 -4.73 7.07
C CYS A 94 0.69 -4.55 5.68
N SER A 95 -0.22 -5.45 5.29
CA SER A 95 -0.93 -5.39 4.01
C SER A 95 -1.85 -4.16 3.94
N VAL A 96 -2.53 -3.82 5.04
CA VAL A 96 -3.32 -2.59 5.16
C VAL A 96 -2.42 -1.36 5.00
N ARG A 97 -1.28 -1.29 5.70
CA ARG A 97 -0.33 -0.17 5.58
C ARG A 97 0.28 -0.03 4.20
N LEU A 98 0.62 -1.13 3.54
CA LEU A 98 1.09 -1.14 2.16
C LEU A 98 0.02 -0.62 1.20
N SER A 99 -1.23 -1.03 1.39
CA SER A 99 -2.37 -0.53 0.61
C SER A 99 -2.56 0.97 0.83
N LEU A 100 -2.47 1.45 2.08
CA LEU A 100 -2.51 2.87 2.40
C LEU A 100 -1.33 3.64 1.78
N ALA A 101 -0.13 3.08 1.78
CA ALA A 101 1.04 3.68 1.15
C ALA A 101 0.85 3.85 -0.36
N ARG A 102 0.19 2.89 -1.03
CA ARG A 102 -0.12 2.96 -2.46
C ARG A 102 -1.24 3.95 -2.77
N CYS A 103 -2.29 4.01 -1.95
CA CYS A 103 -3.48 4.82 -2.23
C CYS A 103 -3.39 6.27 -1.72
N ARG A 104 -2.83 6.51 -0.53
CA ARG A 104 -2.75 7.84 0.09
C ARG A 104 -1.42 8.56 -0.16
N TYR A 105 -0.33 7.82 -0.32
CA TYR A 105 0.98 8.39 -0.63
C TYR A 105 1.27 8.35 -2.14
N ALA A 106 0.42 9.03 -2.90
CA ALA A 106 0.86 9.59 -4.18
C ALA A 106 1.77 10.78 -3.85
N GLU A 107 3.06 10.64 -4.12
CA GLU A 107 4.04 11.69 -3.84
C GLU A 107 3.58 12.99 -4.52
N LYS A 108 3.30 14.03 -3.73
CA LYS A 108 2.98 15.36 -4.25
C LYS A 108 4.24 15.88 -4.91
N ARG A 109 4.41 15.63 -6.21
CA ARG A 109 5.61 16.01 -6.98
C ARG A 109 5.87 17.50 -6.75
N ARG A 110 7.01 17.83 -6.14
CA ARG A 110 7.47 19.21 -6.04
C ARG A 110 7.98 19.66 -7.40
N GLY A 111 7.55 20.84 -7.82
CA GLY A 111 7.85 21.43 -9.14
C GLY A 111 6.59 21.84 -9.89
N ARG A 112 6.77 22.69 -10.91
CA ARG A 112 5.69 23.02 -11.85
C ARG A 112 5.27 21.71 -12.53
N PRO A 113 3.97 21.36 -12.58
CA PRO A 113 3.51 20.21 -13.35
C PRO A 113 4.12 20.32 -14.75
N PRO A 114 4.74 19.25 -15.28
CA PRO A 114 5.19 19.29 -16.66
C PRO A 114 4.01 19.74 -17.51
N LYS A 115 4.24 20.72 -18.41
CA LYS A 115 3.24 21.12 -19.41
C LYS A 115 3.11 19.99 -20.45
N THR A 116 2.83 18.77 -20.03
CA THR A 116 2.43 17.70 -20.92
C THR A 116 1.00 18.00 -21.34
N ARG A 117 0.87 18.64 -22.50
CA ARG A 117 -0.33 18.53 -23.33
C ARG A 117 -0.50 17.05 -23.68
N ARG A 118 -1.12 16.25 -22.80
CA ARG A 118 -1.69 14.92 -23.13
C ARG A 118 -2.63 14.40 -22.03
N ARG A 119 -3.91 14.75 -22.23
CA ARG A 119 -5.15 13.95 -22.13
C ARG A 119 -5.31 13.06 -20.88
N GLY A 120 -6.13 13.50 -19.92
CA GLY A 120 -6.50 12.73 -18.70
C GLY A 120 -7.02 11.31 -18.95
N ILE A 121 -7.54 11.04 -20.16
CA ILE A 121 -7.90 9.70 -20.66
C ILE A 121 -6.71 8.73 -20.62
N ALA A 122 -5.51 9.17 -21.03
CA ALA A 122 -4.33 8.31 -21.03
C ALA A 122 -3.89 7.91 -19.61
N TRP A 123 -4.08 8.80 -18.64
CA TRP A 123 -3.79 8.53 -17.23
C TRP A 123 -4.80 7.58 -16.60
N ALA A 124 -6.10 7.77 -16.88
CA ALA A 124 -7.13 6.87 -16.39
C ALA A 124 -6.90 5.43 -16.90
N LYS A 125 -6.53 5.25 -18.17
CA LYS A 125 -6.11 3.95 -18.74
C LYS A 125 -4.90 3.35 -18.02
N TRP A 126 -3.86 4.15 -17.78
CA TRP A 126 -2.65 3.68 -17.08
C TRP A 126 -2.94 3.22 -15.65
N TYR A 127 -3.88 3.87 -14.96
CA TYR A 127 -4.34 3.47 -13.63
C TYR A 127 -5.33 2.29 -13.64
N GLY A 128 -5.65 1.71 -14.80
CA GLY A 128 -6.58 0.59 -14.92
C GLY A 128 -8.05 0.98 -14.77
N VAL A 129 -8.37 2.28 -14.87
CA VAL A 129 -9.77 2.75 -14.90
C VAL A 129 -10.34 2.46 -16.29
N ASP A 130 -11.44 1.72 -16.34
CA ASP A 130 -12.16 1.51 -17.60
C ASP A 130 -12.82 2.82 -18.05
N ILE A 131 -12.29 3.37 -19.14
CA ILE A 131 -12.78 4.60 -19.77
C ILE A 131 -13.35 4.34 -21.16
N SER A 132 -13.59 3.08 -21.52
CA SER A 132 -14.08 2.68 -22.83
C SER A 132 -15.38 3.39 -23.19
N LEU A 133 -16.26 3.57 -22.20
CA LEU A 133 -17.53 4.27 -22.35
C LEU A 133 -17.36 5.79 -22.58
N LEU A 134 -16.39 6.41 -21.91
CA LEU A 134 -16.06 7.83 -22.10
C LEU A 134 -15.42 8.06 -23.47
N GLU A 135 -14.51 7.18 -23.90
CA GLU A 135 -13.91 7.25 -25.24
C GLU A 135 -14.95 7.04 -26.34
N ALA A 136 -15.84 6.06 -26.18
CA ALA A 136 -16.94 5.83 -27.11
C ALA A 136 -17.87 7.04 -27.21
N SER A 137 -18.18 7.67 -26.07
CA SER A 137 -19.05 8.86 -26.03
C SER A 137 -18.40 10.09 -26.66
N LEU A 138 -17.09 10.28 -26.49
CA LEU A 138 -16.35 11.40 -27.06
C LEU A 138 -16.17 11.32 -28.58
N ARG A 139 -16.34 10.13 -29.19
CA ARG A 139 -16.35 9.94 -30.65
C ARG A 139 -17.67 10.33 -31.31
N LEU A 140 -18.72 10.52 -30.52
CA LEU A 140 -20.05 10.89 -31.02
C LEU A 140 -20.19 12.41 -31.09
N THR A 141 -20.92 12.88 -32.10
CA THR A 141 -21.31 14.29 -32.18
C THR A 141 -22.21 14.65 -30.99
N PRO A 142 -22.30 15.93 -30.59
CA PRO A 142 -23.20 16.35 -29.51
C PRO A 142 -24.65 15.88 -29.70
N GLU A 143 -25.15 15.95 -30.94
CA GLU A 143 -26.50 15.50 -31.29
C GLU A 143 -26.69 13.99 -31.12
N GLN A 144 -25.70 13.19 -31.53
CA GLN A 144 -25.71 11.74 -31.34
C GLN A 144 -25.65 11.34 -29.87
N ARG A 145 -24.92 12.11 -29.04
CA ARG A 145 -24.89 11.90 -27.59
C ARG A 145 -26.23 12.17 -26.93
N LEU A 146 -26.91 13.25 -27.33
CA LEU A 146 -28.24 13.59 -26.84
C LEU A 146 -29.26 12.50 -27.21
N ARG A 147 -29.30 12.08 -28.48
CA ARG A 147 -30.18 10.99 -28.91
C ARG A 147 -29.97 9.69 -28.13
N ARG A 148 -28.71 9.30 -27.92
CA ARG A 148 -28.37 8.10 -27.14
C ARG A 148 -28.80 8.21 -25.67
N LEU A 149 -28.78 9.41 -25.11
CA LEU A 149 -29.25 9.68 -23.75
C LEU A 149 -30.77 9.59 -23.67
N ASP A 150 -31.47 10.13 -24.67
CA ASP A 150 -32.94 10.03 -24.79
C ASP A 150 -33.39 8.57 -24.96
N GLU A 151 -32.72 7.80 -25.83
CA GLU A 151 -32.96 6.36 -26.02
C GLU A 151 -32.74 5.56 -24.74
N ALA A 152 -31.67 5.85 -23.99
CA ALA A 152 -31.42 5.22 -22.69
C ALA A 152 -32.50 5.59 -21.67
N ALA A 153 -32.92 6.85 -21.62
CA ALA A 153 -33.97 7.33 -20.72
C ALA A 153 -35.35 6.71 -21.04
N GLU A 154 -35.65 6.48 -22.32
CA GLU A 154 -36.84 5.74 -22.73
C GLU A 154 -36.76 4.25 -22.36
N PHE A 155 -35.62 3.62 -22.58
CA PHE A 155 -35.39 2.23 -22.20
C PHE A 155 -35.62 2.03 -20.69
N PHE A 156 -35.03 2.89 -19.84
CA PHE A 156 -35.23 2.80 -18.39
C PHE A 156 -36.67 3.10 -17.97
N ARG A 157 -37.36 4.01 -18.64
CA ARG A 157 -38.80 4.25 -18.41
C ARG A 157 -39.64 3.01 -18.74
N LYS A 158 -39.38 2.35 -19.88
CA LYS A 158 -40.07 1.12 -20.29
C LYS A 158 -39.74 -0.04 -19.36
N ALA A 159 -38.48 -0.23 -18.99
CA ALA A 159 -38.05 -1.27 -18.06
C ALA A 159 -38.62 -1.10 -16.64
N ARG A 160 -38.85 0.14 -16.18
CA ARG A 160 -39.52 0.42 -14.89
C ARG A 160 -41.02 0.12 -14.89
N MET A 161 -41.67 0.05 -16.06
CA MET A 161 -43.09 -0.30 -16.17
C MET A 161 -43.36 -1.81 -16.21
N ILE A 162 -42.33 -2.64 -16.38
CA ILE A 162 -42.44 -4.12 -16.34
C ILE A 162 -42.14 -4.63 -14.92
N ARG A 163 -42.72 -3.97 -13.90
CA ARG A 163 -42.56 -4.37 -12.50
C ARG A 163 -43.87 -4.31 -11.76
#